data_AF-A0A496QDF9-F1
#
_entry.id   AF-A0A496QDF9-F1
#
_cell.length_a   1.000
_cell.length_b   1.000
_cell.length_c   1.000
_cell.angle_alpha   90.00
_cell.angle_beta   90.00
_cell.angle_gamma   90.00
#
_symmetry.space_group_name_H-M   'P 1'
#
loop_
_entity.id
_entity.type
_entity.pdbx_description
1 polymer ?
#
loop_
_entity_poly.entity_id
_entity_poly.type
_entity_poly.pdbx_seq_one_letter_code
_entity_poly.pdbx_strand_id
1 'polypeptide(L)'
;MFEFLKLYAKLSVKPSKDIGLTSYVFPSETIGLYLHVPFCRHFCDFCPYHKLKYDAVLAREYVDLVRREYLLHGRKQFNSLYIGGGTPSGDLEVLKDLLSFLHENVSGEIALEVHPLDASVEKL
;
A
#
# COMPACT_ATOMS: atom_id res chain seq x y z
N MET A 1 3.02 5.81 -17.65
CA MET A 1 2.04 4.85 -17.11
C MET A 1 2.19 4.95 -15.60
N PHE A 2 1.18 5.42 -14.88
CA PHE A 2 1.26 5.54 -13.42
C PHE A 2 1.01 4.15 -12.82
N GLU A 3 1.97 3.62 -12.07
CA GLU A 3 1.82 2.40 -11.29
C GLU A 3 1.33 2.77 -9.88
N PHE A 4 0.15 2.26 -9.49
CA PHE A 4 -0.42 2.51 -8.17
C PHE A 4 -0.10 1.38 -7.19
N LEU A 5 0.20 0.19 -7.71
CA LEU A 5 0.62 -0.97 -6.95
C LEU A 5 2.11 -1.23 -7.12
N LYS A 6 2.80 -1.51 -6.01
CA LYS A 6 4.18 -2.01 -6.04
C LYS A 6 4.28 -3.32 -5.28
N LEU A 7 5.01 -4.27 -5.87
CA LEU A 7 5.36 -5.52 -5.22
C LEU A 7 6.71 -5.37 -4.53
N TYR A 8 6.80 -5.77 -3.26
CA TYR A 8 8.06 -5.80 -2.53
C TYR A 8 8.30 -7.17 -1.90
N ALA A 9 9.55 -7.63 -1.91
CA ALA A 9 9.96 -8.85 -1.22
C ALA A 9 10.55 -8.46 0.14
N LYS A 10 10.04 -9.06 1.22
CA LYS A 10 10.61 -8.84 2.56
C LYS A 10 11.92 -9.61 2.66
N LEU A 11 13.04 -8.90 2.63
CA LEU A 11 14.36 -9.48 2.84
C LEU A 11 14.59 -9.68 4.34
N SER A 12 14.35 -10.89 4.86
CA SER A 12 14.79 -11.24 6.20
C SER A 12 16.29 -11.56 6.19
N VAL A 13 17.11 -10.56 6.49
CA VAL A 13 18.52 -10.77 6.79
C VAL A 13 18.63 -11.27 8.23
N LYS A 14 18.86 -12.57 8.42
CA LYS A 14 19.28 -13.09 9.72
C LYS A 14 20.79 -12.84 9.85
N PRO A 15 21.28 -12.20 10.92
CA PRO A 15 22.71 -12.07 11.12
C PRO A 15 23.31 -13.47 11.31
N SER A 16 24.07 -13.95 10.32
CA SER A 16 24.92 -15.13 10.48
C SER A 16 26.09 -14.74 11.37
N LYS A 17 26.43 -15.59 12.35
CA LYS A 17 27.58 -15.37 13.25
C LYS A 17 28.94 -15.48 12.56
N ASP A 18 28.98 -15.76 11.26
CA ASP A 18 30.18 -15.88 10.47
C ASP A 18 30.27 -14.71 9.47
N ILE A 19 31.28 -13.84 9.66
CA ILE A 19 31.64 -12.71 8.80
C ILE A 19 32.35 -13.22 7.51
N GLY A 20 31.83 -14.29 6.92
CA GLY A 20 32.27 -14.82 5.64
C GLY A 20 31.19 -14.61 4.61
N LEU A 21 31.42 -13.66 3.67
CA LEU A 21 30.62 -13.41 2.46
C LEU A 21 30.23 -14.71 1.75
N THR A 22 29.15 -15.37 2.16
CA THR A 22 28.69 -16.62 1.55
C THR A 22 27.16 -16.73 1.65
N SER A 23 26.55 -16.73 0.47
CA SER A 23 25.12 -16.94 0.17
C SER A 23 24.11 -16.05 0.91
N TYR A 24 23.70 -14.94 0.26
CA TYR A 24 22.38 -14.37 0.50
C TYR A 24 21.33 -15.43 0.18
N VAL A 25 20.82 -16.11 1.20
CA VAL A 25 19.63 -16.95 1.06
C VAL A 25 18.45 -15.98 1.03
N PHE A 26 17.94 -15.71 -0.18
CA PHE A 26 16.62 -15.07 -0.31
C PHE A 26 15.61 -16.01 0.35
N PRO A 27 14.92 -15.59 1.42
CA PRO A 27 13.83 -16.38 1.96
C PRO A 27 12.85 -16.62 0.83
N SER A 28 12.48 -17.87 0.58
CA SER A 28 11.42 -18.16 -0.37
C SER A 28 10.14 -17.47 0.10
N GLU A 29 9.60 -16.63 -0.77
CA GLU A 29 8.17 -16.39 -0.95
C GLU A 29 7.41 -15.64 0.16
N THR A 30 7.91 -14.47 0.59
CA THR A 30 7.00 -13.46 1.15
C THR A 30 6.96 -12.21 0.29
N ILE A 31 5.88 -12.08 -0.49
CA ILE A 31 5.63 -10.92 -1.36
C ILE A 31 4.59 -10.05 -0.66
N GLY A 32 4.96 -8.80 -0.37
CA GLY A 32 4.04 -7.78 0.10
C GLY A 32 3.53 -6.91 -1.04
N LEU A 33 2.36 -6.32 -0.79
CA LEU A 33 1.70 -5.38 -1.70
C LEU A 33 1.74 -3.97 -1.09
N TYR A 34 2.24 -3.01 -1.85
CA TYR A 34 2.11 -1.58 -1.51
C TYR A 34 1.04 -0.96 -2.38
N LEU A 35 0.04 -0.33 -1.75
CA LEU A 35 -0.96 0.50 -2.42
C LEU A 35 -0.63 1.98 -2.20
N HIS A 36 -0.37 2.71 -3.28
CA HIS A 36 -0.16 4.16 -3.25
C HIS A 36 -1.45 4.93 -3.48
N VAL A 37 -2.04 5.51 -2.43
CA VAL A 37 -3.20 6.41 -2.52
C VAL A 37 -2.70 7.85 -2.64
N PRO A 38 -2.83 8.53 -3.80
CA PRO A 38 -2.17 9.81 -4.02
C PRO A 38 -2.95 11.02 -3.48
N PHE A 39 -4.17 10.87 -2.97
CA PHE A 39 -5.04 12.02 -2.73
C PHE A 39 -4.79 12.73 -1.39
N CYS A 40 -4.73 14.06 -1.43
CA CYS A 40 -4.67 14.92 -0.25
C CYS A 40 -5.73 16.03 -0.33
N ARG A 41 -6.44 16.29 0.78
CA ARG A 41 -7.33 17.46 0.90
C ARG A 41 -6.55 18.78 0.91
N HIS A 42 -5.37 18.77 1.54
CA HIS A 42 -4.46 19.91 1.61
C HIS A 42 -3.03 19.43 1.33
N PHE A 43 -2.22 20.28 0.69
CA PHE A 43 -0.82 19.97 0.48
C PHE A 43 0.02 20.53 1.61
N CYS A 44 0.79 19.65 2.25
CA CYS A 44 1.83 20.06 3.18
C CYS A 44 3.07 20.51 2.38
N ASP A 45 3.60 21.69 2.70
CA ASP A 45 4.78 22.27 2.03
C ASP A 45 6.03 21.42 2.20
N PHE A 46 6.14 20.72 3.33
CA PHE A 46 7.27 19.85 3.64
C PHE A 46 7.18 18.46 2.99
N CYS A 47 6.01 18.05 2.46
CA CYS A 47 5.79 16.66 2.04
C CYS A 47 6.37 16.44 0.62
N PRO A 48 7.41 15.59 0.47
CA PRO A 48 8.06 15.35 -0.82
C PRO A 48 7.38 14.24 -1.65
N TYR A 49 6.39 13.56 -1.08
CA TYR A 49 5.73 12.43 -1.74
C TYR A 49 4.82 12.88 -2.89
N HIS A 50 4.66 11.99 -3.85
CA HIS A 50 3.72 12.18 -4.94
C HIS A 50 2.29 12.26 -4.39
N LYS A 51 1.59 13.34 -4.75
CA LYS A 51 0.25 13.66 -4.24
C LYS A 51 -0.56 14.41 -5.28
N LEU A 52 -1.86 14.16 -5.28
CA LEU A 52 -2.88 14.80 -6.10
C LEU A 52 -3.87 15.50 -5.17
N LYS A 53 -4.44 16.60 -5.65
CA LYS A 53 -5.54 17.26 -4.94
C LYS A 53 -6.73 16.31 -4.93
N TYR A 54 -7.35 16.12 -3.76
CA TYR A 54 -8.52 15.28 -3.66
C TYR A 54 -9.65 15.81 -4.55
N ASP A 55 -10.19 14.92 -5.37
CA ASP A 55 -11.39 15.10 -6.16
C ASP A 55 -12.17 13.77 -6.11
N ALA A 56 -13.46 13.84 -5.79
CA ALA A 56 -14.26 12.64 -5.54
C ALA A 56 -14.49 11.79 -6.80
N VAL A 57 -14.52 12.40 -7.99
CA VAL A 57 -14.67 11.68 -9.27
C VAL A 57 -13.36 10.95 -9.57
N LEU A 58 -12.23 11.65 -9.50
CA LEU A 58 -10.91 11.05 -9.72
C LEU A 58 -10.60 9.94 -8.70
N ALA A 59 -11.01 10.10 -7.44
CA ALA A 59 -10.80 9.10 -6.41
C ALA A 59 -11.59 7.81 -6.69
N ARG A 60 -12.81 7.91 -7.22
CA ARG A 60 -13.60 6.76 -7.67
C ARG A 60 -13.00 6.08 -8.89
N GLU A 61 -12.58 6.85 -9.89
CA GLU A 61 -11.92 6.30 -11.09
C GLU A 61 -10.60 5.59 -10.74
N TYR A 62 -9.86 6.13 -9.76
CA TYR A 62 -8.64 5.52 -9.23
C TYR A 62 -8.90 4.11 -8.67
N VAL A 63 -9.99 3.89 -7.94
CA VAL A 63 -10.33 2.56 -7.40
C VAL A 63 -10.46 1.52 -8.52
N ASP A 64 -11.14 1.86 -9.61
CA ASP A 64 -11.30 0.97 -10.75
C ASP A 64 -10.00 0.74 -11.52
N LEU A 65 -9.12 1.75 -11.56
CA LEU A 65 -7.78 1.61 -12.15
C LEU A 65 -6.90 0.67 -11.33
N VAL A 66 -6.88 0.80 -10.00
CA VAL A 66 -6.11 -0.09 -9.12
C VAL A 66 -6.59 -1.53 -9.24
N ARG A 67 -7.91 -1.77 -9.27
CA ARG A 67 -8.44 -3.13 -9.47
C ARG A 67 -7.99 -3.74 -10.79
N ARG A 68 -8.01 -2.96 -11.88
CA ARG A 68 -7.51 -3.42 -13.18
C ARG A 68 -6.02 -3.72 -13.13
N GLU A 69 -5.21 -2.85 -12.53
CA GLU A 69 -3.77 -3.05 -12.35
C GLU A 69 -3.48 -4.32 -11.52
N TYR A 70 -4.20 -4.54 -10.42
CA TYR A 70 -4.08 -5.74 -9.61
C TYR A 70 -4.30 -7.01 -10.45
N LEU A 71 -5.34 -7.03 -11.28
CA LEU A 71 -5.64 -8.19 -12.13
C LEU A 71 -4.54 -8.45 -13.18
N LEU A 72 -3.81 -7.43 -13.62
CA LEU A 72 -2.68 -7.58 -14.55
C LEU A 72 -1.45 -8.24 -13.92
N HIS A 73 -1.26 -8.10 -12.60
CA HIS A 73 -0.17 -8.79 -11.89
C HIS A 73 -0.40 -10.30 -11.70
N GLY A 74 -1.59 -10.79 -12.05
CA GLY A 74 -2.03 -12.17 -11.82
C GLY A 74 -2.43 -12.40 -10.36
N ARG A 75 -3.26 -13.42 -10.11
CA ARG A 75 -3.68 -13.79 -8.75
C ARG A 75 -2.49 -14.32 -7.96
N LYS A 76 -1.84 -13.44 -7.21
CA LYS A 76 -0.82 -13.75 -6.21
C LYS A 76 -1.43 -13.56 -4.83
N GLN A 77 -1.23 -14.54 -3.95
CA GLN A 77 -1.55 -14.35 -2.54
C GLN A 77 -0.41 -13.54 -1.92
N PHE A 78 -0.73 -12.39 -1.33
CA PHE A 78 0.25 -11.51 -0.71
C PHE A 78 0.33 -11.78 0.79
N ASN A 79 1.51 -11.63 1.38
CA ASN A 79 1.72 -11.86 2.81
C ASN A 79 1.58 -10.59 3.64
N SER A 80 1.53 -9.43 3.01
CA SER A 80 1.28 -8.16 3.68
C SER A 80 0.72 -7.12 2.72
N LEU A 81 0.02 -6.13 3.26
CA LEU A 81 -0.48 -4.96 2.55
C LEU A 81 -0.10 -3.69 3.32
N TYR A 82 0.65 -2.80 2.67
CA TYR A 82 0.91 -1.45 3.18
C TYR A 82 0.18 -0.43 2.32
N ILE A 83 -0.60 0.44 2.94
CA ILE A 83 -1.39 1.48 2.25
C ILE A 83 -0.86 2.84 2.70
N GLY A 84 -0.30 3.61 1.76
CA GLY A 84 0.32 4.90 2.06
C GLY A 84 0.28 5.89 0.89
N GLY A 85 0.98 7.01 1.03
CA GLY A 85 1.14 7.99 -0.05
C GLY A 85 0.72 9.40 0.35
N GLY A 86 -0.38 9.88 -0.23
CA GLY A 86 -1.00 11.15 0.12
C GLY A 86 -1.68 11.07 1.49
N THR A 87 -2.99 10.85 1.51
CA THR A 87 -3.76 10.72 2.76
C THR A 87 -4.79 9.61 2.62
N PRO A 88 -4.38 8.33 2.78
CA PRO A 88 -5.31 7.20 2.67
C PRO A 88 -6.53 7.30 3.59
N SER A 89 -6.36 7.83 4.81
CA SER A 89 -7.44 8.06 5.79
C SER A 89 -8.45 9.16 5.41
N GLY A 90 -8.17 9.92 4.35
CA GLY A 90 -8.91 11.12 3.99
C GLY A 90 -10.30 10.85 3.41
N ASP A 91 -10.52 9.66 2.85
CA ASP A 91 -11.83 9.19 2.37
C ASP A 91 -11.91 7.66 2.36
N LEU A 92 -12.14 7.09 3.55
CA LEU A 92 -12.25 5.64 3.72
C LEU A 92 -13.48 5.06 3.03
N GLU A 93 -14.55 5.83 2.83
CA GLU A 93 -15.75 5.34 2.16
C GLU A 93 -15.48 5.07 0.68
N VAL A 94 -14.76 5.96 -0.02
CA VAL A 94 -14.36 5.71 -1.41
C VAL A 94 -13.41 4.52 -1.51
N LEU A 95 -12.52 4.33 -0.54
CA LEU A 95 -11.54 3.23 -0.58
C LEU A 95 -12.10 1.89 -0.06
N LYS A 96 -13.23 1.90 0.64
CA LYS A 96 -13.77 0.73 1.37
C LYS A 96 -13.80 -0.54 0.52
N ASP A 97 -14.43 -0.47 -0.64
CA ASP A 97 -14.58 -1.64 -1.51
C ASP A 97 -13.26 -2.10 -2.13
N LEU A 98 -12.29 -1.19 -2.32
CA LEU A 98 -10.95 -1.55 -2.77
C LEU A 98 -10.17 -2.25 -1.65
N LEU A 99 -10.24 -1.70 -0.43
CA LEU A 99 -9.55 -2.26 0.73
C LEU A 99 -10.10 -3.65 1.08
N SER A 100 -11.42 -3.84 1.04
CA SER A 100 -12.03 -5.16 1.22
C SER A 100 -11.56 -6.14 0.14
N PHE A 101 -11.56 -5.73 -1.13
CA PHE A 101 -11.05 -6.56 -2.22
C PHE A 101 -9.58 -6.98 -2.03
N LEU A 102 -8.70 -6.04 -1.63
CA LEU A 102 -7.29 -6.35 -1.41
C LEU A 102 -7.08 -7.21 -0.16
N HIS A 103 -7.83 -6.95 0.91
CA HIS A 103 -7.79 -7.71 2.16
C HIS A 103 -8.06 -9.20 1.93
N GLU A 104 -9.06 -9.55 1.11
CA GLU A 104 -9.38 -10.95 0.76
C GLU A 104 -8.22 -11.68 0.06
N ASN A 105 -7.28 -10.95 -0.52
CA ASN A 105 -6.13 -11.50 -1.24
C ASN A 105 -4.81 -11.41 -0.46
N VAL A 106 -4.85 -11.00 0.81
CA VAL A 106 -3.69 -10.83 1.69
C VAL A 106 -3.86 -11.72 2.92
N SER A 107 -2.85 -12.54 3.23
CA SER A 107 -2.92 -13.52 4.33
C SER A 107 -2.21 -13.11 5.62
N GLY A 108 -1.55 -11.94 5.65
CA GLY A 108 -0.76 -11.49 6.79
C GLY A 108 -1.03 -10.03 7.17
N GLU A 109 0.03 -9.31 7.56
CA GLU A 109 -0.09 -7.97 8.17
C GLU A 109 -0.65 -6.93 7.20
N ILE A 110 -1.61 -6.14 7.66
CA ILE A 110 -2.19 -5.02 6.92
C ILE A 110 -1.98 -3.74 7.73
N ALA A 111 -1.43 -2.72 7.08
CA ALA A 111 -1.16 -1.42 7.69
C ALA A 111 -1.60 -0.30 6.75
N LEU A 112 -2.14 0.77 7.33
CA LEU A 112 -2.59 1.96 6.63
C LEU A 112 -2.06 3.22 7.32
N GLU A 113 -1.52 4.15 6.54
CA GLU A 113 -1.13 5.47 7.02
C GLU A 113 -2.36 6.32 7.33
N VAL A 114 -2.43 6.82 8.56
CA VAL A 114 -3.51 7.71 9.02
C VAL A 114 -2.95 9.11 9.24
N HIS A 115 -3.57 10.11 8.62
CA HIS A 115 -3.28 11.50 8.94
C HIS A 115 -3.71 11.80 10.38
N PRO A 116 -2.91 12.48 11.22
CA PRO A 116 -3.23 12.67 12.64
C PRO A 116 -4.62 13.27 12.92
N LEU A 117 -5.09 14.17 12.06
CA LEU A 117 -6.44 14.76 12.19
C LEU A 117 -7.58 13.79 11.86
N ASP A 118 -7.29 12.68 11.19
CA ASP A 118 -8.25 11.61 10.89
C ASP A 118 -8.23 10.49 11.93
N ALA A 119 -7.33 10.52 12.92
CA ALA A 119 -7.20 9.48 13.93
C ALA A 119 -8.26 9.61 15.05
N SER A 120 -9.55 9.54 14.68
CA SER A 120 -10.66 9.49 15.64
C SER A 120 -10.98 8.06 16.05
N VAL A 121 -11.69 7.89 17.17
CA VAL A 121 -12.08 6.56 17.68
C VAL A 121 -12.98 5.83 16.69
N GLU A 122 -13.78 6.54 15.90
CA GLU A 122 -14.68 5.94 14.92
C GLU A 122 -13.95 5.39 13.69
N LYS A 123 -12.73 5.89 13.41
CA LYS A 123 -11.92 5.52 12.25
C LYS A 123 -10.84 4.48 12.55
N LEU A 124 -10.60 4.14 13.83
CA LEU A 124 -9.58 3.21 14.32
C LEU A 124 -10.23 1.93 14.87
#